data_AF-A0A921BP99-F1
#
_entry.id   AF-A0A921BP99-F1
#
_cell.length_a   1.000
_cell.length_b   1.000
_cell.length_c   1.000
_cell.angle_alpha   90.00
_cell.angle_beta   90.00
_cell.angle_gamma   90.00
#
_symmetry.space_group_name_H-M   'P 1'
#
loop_
_entity.id
_entity.type
_entity.pdbx_description
1 polymer ?
#
loop_
_entity_poly.entity_id
_entity_poly.type
_entity_poly.pdbx_seq_one_letter_code
_entity_poly.pdbx_strand_id
1 'polypeptide(L)'
;MGGVTRHGQPGNPQPRMFRVVEDEALINRMGFNNPGANTMAERLGACRDSGAWPSHPVGVNLGKSKVTPLADAPAITCTRFGC
;
A
#
# COMPACT_ATOMS: atom_id res chain seq x y z
N MET A 1 5.26 3.95 4.24
CA MET A 1 4.99 2.62 3.65
C MET A 1 3.70 2.66 2.83
N GLY A 2 3.50 1.76 1.85
CA GLY A 2 2.32 1.75 0.94
C GLY A 2 2.69 2.07 -0.51
N GLY A 3 1.78 2.15 -1.48
CA GLY A 3 0.32 2.27 -1.40
C GLY A 3 -0.43 1.01 -0.94
N VAL A 4 -1.10 1.13 0.20
CA VAL A 4 -1.97 0.09 0.79
C VAL A 4 -3.41 0.36 0.38
N THR A 5 -4.13 -0.70 0.05
CA THR A 5 -5.57 -0.62 -0.25
C THR A 5 -6.36 -1.42 0.78
N ARG A 6 -7.67 -1.17 0.92
CA ARG A 6 -8.52 -1.91 1.87
C ARG A 6 -8.40 -3.42 1.67
N HIS A 7 -8.59 -3.87 0.44
CA HIS A 7 -8.38 -5.26 0.03
C HIS A 7 -7.01 -5.41 -0.61
N GLY A 8 -6.35 -6.54 -0.36
CA GLY A 8 -5.16 -6.92 -1.11
C GLY A 8 -5.48 -7.07 -2.59
N GLN A 9 -4.49 -6.75 -3.44
CA GLN A 9 -4.63 -6.87 -4.88
C GLN A 9 -3.29 -7.18 -5.54
N PRO A 10 -3.27 -7.96 -6.63
CA PRO A 10 -2.03 -8.42 -7.27
C PRO A 10 -1.31 -7.31 -8.06
N GLY A 11 -1.99 -6.19 -8.35
CA GLY A 11 -1.52 -5.14 -9.24
C GLY A 11 -1.73 -5.46 -10.73
N ASN A 12 -1.06 -4.73 -11.61
CA ASN A 12 -1.14 -4.97 -13.06
C ASN A 12 -0.31 -6.21 -13.48
N PRO A 13 -0.57 -6.88 -14.60
CA PRO A 13 0.27 -7.99 -15.09
C PRO A 13 1.73 -7.58 -15.30
N GLN A 14 2.66 -8.53 -15.17
CA GLN A 14 4.08 -8.33 -15.47
C GLN A 14 4.36 -8.45 -16.98
N PRO A 15 5.39 -7.78 -17.55
CA PRO A 15 6.31 -6.84 -16.91
C PRO A 15 5.70 -5.44 -16.69
N ARG A 16 6.04 -4.82 -15.56
CA ARG A 16 5.40 -3.58 -15.06
C ARG A 16 6.33 -2.58 -14.37
N MET A 17 7.64 -2.83 -14.40
CA MET A 17 8.69 -1.94 -13.92
C MET A 17 9.87 -2.06 -14.89
N PHE A 18 10.38 -0.92 -15.34
CA PHE A 18 11.42 -0.82 -16.35
C PHE A 18 12.46 0.20 -15.87
N ARG A 19 13.74 -0.06 -16.14
CA ARG A 19 14.84 0.86 -15.86
C ARG A 19 15.28 1.52 -17.16
N VAL A 20 15.49 2.83 -17.13
CA VAL A 20 16.17 3.59 -18.18
C VAL A 20 17.45 4.10 -17.54
N VAL A 21 18.55 3.37 -17.74
CA VAL A 21 19.76 3.52 -16.92
C VAL A 21 20.47 4.83 -17.26
N GLU A 22 20.47 5.19 -18.54
CA GLU A 22 21.10 6.37 -19.10
C GLU A 22 20.51 7.67 -18.52
N ASP A 23 19.20 7.66 -18.23
CA ASP A 23 18.47 8.80 -17.67
C ASP A 23 18.31 8.70 -16.14
N GLU A 24 18.95 7.72 -15.49
CA GLU A 24 18.77 7.40 -14.07
C GLU A 24 17.28 7.25 -13.66
N ALA A 25 16.44 6.76 -14.58
CA ALA A 25 15.00 6.81 -14.46
C ALA A 25 14.33 5.42 -14.32
N LEU A 26 13.14 5.43 -13.72
CA LEU A 26 12.28 4.25 -13.55
C LEU A 26 10.89 4.53 -14.11
N ILE A 27 10.43 3.63 -14.99
CA ILE A 27 9.05 3.64 -15.50
C ILE A 27 8.30 2.50 -14.81
N ASN A 28 7.18 2.80 -14.14
CA ASN A 28 6.38 1.80 -13.46
C ASN A 28 4.88 1.93 -13.74
N ARG A 29 4.21 0.79 -13.82
CA ARG A 29 2.77 0.65 -13.91
C ARG A 29 2.30 -0.42 -12.92
N MET A 30 2.75 -0.31 -11.68
CA MET A 30 2.60 -1.36 -10.65
C MET A 30 1.13 -1.65 -10.28
N GLY A 31 0.30 -0.60 -10.21
CA GLY A 31 -1.14 -0.74 -9.95
C GLY A 31 -1.48 -1.14 -8.50
N PHE A 32 -0.77 -0.59 -7.51
CA PHE A 32 -0.95 -0.88 -6.07
C PHE A 32 -0.95 -2.37 -5.72
N ASN A 33 0.05 -3.14 -6.17
CA ASN A 33 0.24 -4.51 -5.68
C ASN A 33 0.57 -4.50 -4.17
N ASN A 34 -0.35 -4.96 -3.33
CA ASN A 34 -0.19 -4.96 -1.86
C ASN A 34 -1.07 -6.06 -1.21
N PRO A 35 -0.72 -6.54 0.00
CA PRO A 35 -1.47 -7.60 0.68
C PRO A 35 -2.78 -7.12 1.34
N GLY A 36 -3.05 -5.81 1.36
CA GLY A 36 -4.22 -5.22 1.99
C GLY A 36 -3.95 -4.62 3.37
N ALA A 37 -4.91 -3.83 3.84
CA ALA A 37 -4.78 -3.05 5.07
C ALA A 37 -4.69 -3.90 6.34
N ASN A 38 -5.47 -5.00 6.44
CA ASN A 38 -5.47 -5.86 7.62
C ASN A 38 -4.10 -6.54 7.83
N THR A 39 -3.55 -7.15 6.78
CA THR A 39 -2.21 -7.76 6.85
C THR A 39 -1.13 -6.74 7.19
N MET A 40 -1.27 -5.50 6.73
CA MET A 40 -0.34 -4.42 7.11
C MET A 40 -0.48 -4.06 8.59
N ALA A 41 -1.71 -3.96 9.11
CA ALA A 41 -1.98 -3.65 10.51
C ALA A 41 -1.44 -4.73 11.45
N GLU A 42 -1.61 -6.01 11.10
CA GLU A 42 -1.04 -7.15 11.85
C GLU A 42 0.49 -7.07 11.94
N ARG A 43 1.16 -6.80 10.80
CA ARG A 43 2.62 -6.67 10.75
C ARG A 43 3.13 -5.49 11.57
N LEU A 44 2.42 -4.35 11.52
CA LEU A 44 2.74 -3.18 12.33
C LEU A 44 2.52 -3.44 13.82
N GLY A 45 1.45 -4.14 14.18
CA GLY A 45 1.17 -4.56 15.55
C GLY A 45 2.30 -5.44 16.10
N ALA A 46 2.66 -6.50 15.38
CA ALA A 46 3.75 -7.40 15.77
C ALA A 46 5.10 -6.67 15.91
N CYS A 47 5.41 -5.73 15.01
CA CYS A 47 6.62 -4.91 15.07
C CYS A 47 6.66 -4.01 16.33
N ARG A 48 5.50 -3.47 16.72
CA ARG A 48 5.37 -2.69 17.96
C ARG A 48 5.53 -3.57 19.18
N ASP A 49 4.87 -4.72 19.21
CA ASP A 49 4.88 -5.64 20.35
C ASP A 49 6.27 -6.27 20.57
N SER A 50 7.04 -6.46 19.49
CA SER A 50 8.42 -6.95 19.58
C SER A 50 9.45 -5.87 19.95
N GLY A 51 9.02 -4.64 20.23
CA GLY A 51 9.93 -3.51 20.50
C GLY A 51 10.76 -3.06 19.30
N ALA A 52 10.42 -3.52 18.08
CA ALA A 52 11.13 -3.19 16.85
C ALA A 52 10.60 -1.93 16.16
N TRP A 53 9.76 -1.14 16.86
CA TRP A 53 9.20 0.08 16.31
C TRP A 53 10.30 1.13 16.08
N PRO A 54 10.34 1.80 14.92
CA PRO A 54 11.36 2.81 14.66
C PRO A 54 11.22 4.01 15.59
N SER A 55 12.34 4.67 15.91
CA SER A 55 12.38 5.90 16.72
C SER A 55 11.79 7.14 16.01
N HIS A 56 11.25 6.97 14.80
CA HIS A 56 10.73 8.04 13.96
C HIS A 56 9.29 7.72 13.52
N PRO A 57 8.45 8.74 13.20
CA PRO A 57 7.09 8.51 12.74
C PRO A 57 7.00 7.62 11.49
N VAL A 58 5.99 6.74 11.46
CA VAL A 58 5.72 5.86 10.31
C VAL A 58 4.50 6.37 9.55
N GLY A 59 4.72 6.91 8.36
CA GLY A 59 3.64 7.30 7.44
C GLY A 59 3.12 6.12 6.63
N VAL A 60 1.81 6.07 6.39
CA VAL A 60 1.14 5.05 5.54
C VAL A 60 0.42 5.74 4.38
N ASN A 61 0.75 5.36 3.15
CA ASN A 61 0.08 5.82 1.94
C ASN A 61 -1.13 4.92 1.65
N LEU A 62 -2.33 5.51 1.58
CA LEU A 62 -3.59 4.81 1.34
C LEU A 62 -4.09 5.07 -0.08
N GLY A 63 -4.51 3.99 -0.74
CA GLY A 63 -5.12 4.02 -2.06
C GLY A 63 -6.47 3.32 -2.07
N LYS A 64 -7.27 3.62 -3.10
CA LYS A 64 -8.51 2.90 -3.37
C LYS A 64 -8.22 1.53 -3.97
N SER A 65 -8.90 0.49 -3.49
CA SER A 65 -8.84 -0.83 -4.15
C SER A 65 -9.37 -0.76 -5.59
N LYS A 66 -8.80 -1.55 -6.50
CA LYS A 66 -9.23 -1.58 -7.92
C LYS A 66 -10.70 -1.99 -8.08
N VAL A 67 -11.17 -2.90 -7.21
CA VAL A 67 -12.54 -3.43 -7.19
C VAL A 67 -13.59 -2.44 -6.66
N THR A 68 -13.16 -1.37 -5.99
CA THR A 68 -14.08 -0.38 -5.42
C THR A 68 -14.65 0.51 -6.53
N PRO A 69 -15.98 0.64 -6.67
CA PRO A 69 -16.60 1.61 -7.57
C PRO A 69 -16.12 3.03 -7.26
N LEU A 70 -16.08 3.91 -8.27
CA LEU A 70 -15.58 5.27 -8.07
C LEU A 70 -16.45 6.07 -7.07
N ALA A 71 -17.76 5.85 -7.08
CA ALA A 71 -18.71 6.48 -6.17
C ALA A 71 -18.41 6.17 -4.68
N ASP A 72 -17.84 4.99 -4.39
CA ASP A 72 -17.55 4.53 -3.03
C ASP A 72 -16.13 4.89 -2.56
N ALA A 73 -15.35 5.61 -3.39
CA ALA A 73 -13.97 5.96 -3.07
C ALA A 73 -13.81 6.75 -1.75
N PRO A 74 -14.63 7.77 -1.44
CA PRO A 74 -14.46 8.54 -0.20
C PRO A 74 -14.62 7.69 1.07
N ALA A 75 -15.55 6.73 1.05
CA ALA A 75 -15.82 5.86 2.19
C ALA A 75 -14.70 4.86 2.47
N ILE A 76 -13.94 4.47 1.44
CA ILE A 76 -12.93 3.39 1.54
C ILE A 76 -11.51 3.91 1.76
N THR A 77 -11.19 5.14 1.34
CA THR A 77 -9.89 5.76 1.62
C THR A 77 -9.81 6.29 3.06
N CYS A 78 -10.95 6.51 3.72
CA CYS A 78 -11.03 6.95 5.11
C CYS A 78 -11.19 5.76 6.09
N THR A 79 -10.22 4.84 6.10
CA THR A 79 -10.17 3.81 7.15
C THR A 79 -9.51 4.38 8.40
N ARG A 80 -10.29 4.63 9.45
CA ARG A 80 -9.76 4.71 10.81
C ARG A 80 -9.15 3.35 11.14
N PHE A 81 -7.82 3.26 11.16
CA PHE A 81 -7.14 2.07 11.64
C PHE A 81 -7.42 1.93 13.15
N GLY A 82 -8.32 1.01 13.51
CA GLY A 82 -8.61 0.68 14.91
C GLY A 82 -9.97 1.15 15.44
N CYS A 83 -11.06 0.75 14.80
CA CYS A 83 -12.33 0.51 15.48
C CYS A 83 -12.76 -0.93 15.20
#